data_AF-T0SQA4-F1
#
_entry.id   AF-T0SQA4-F1
#
_cell.length_a   1.000
_cell.length_b   1.000
_cell.length_c   1.000
_cell.angle_alpha   90.00
_cell.angle_beta   90.00
_cell.angle_gamma   90.00
#
_symmetry.space_group_name_H-M   'P 1'
#
loop_
_entity.id
_entity.type
_entity.pdbx_description
1 polymer ?
#
loop_
_entity_poly.entity_id
_entity_poly.type
_entity_poly.pdbx_seq_one_letter_code
_entity_poly.pdbx_strand_id
1 'polypeptide(L)'
;MKYLILMLLTSAASAAYMPPCYNYEDKVSFSYQACINNNFREAGRELNIIPSYCANYGDTVNYSYLSCVNNNFHQAGRILGAYYPSCYNYGDKLDSSFVNCVNNNFRNMDWDLQRRR
;
A
#
# COMPACT_ATOMS: atom_id res chain seq x y z
N MET A 1 -49.28 10.59 16.20
CA MET A 1 -48.49 9.61 15.42
C MET A 1 -47.13 10.25 15.12
N LYS A 2 -46.09 9.89 15.87
CA LYS A 2 -44.73 10.42 15.69
C LYS A 2 -43.96 9.43 14.81
N TYR A 3 -43.63 9.86 13.59
CA TYR A 3 -42.84 9.08 12.64
C TYR A 3 -41.42 8.93 13.17
N LEU A 4 -41.07 7.71 13.59
CA LEU A 4 -39.69 7.32 13.85
C LEU A 4 -39.05 7.00 12.50
N ILE A 5 -38.35 7.98 11.91
CA ILE A 5 -37.54 7.77 10.71
C ILE A 5 -36.28 7.03 11.16
N LEU A 6 -36.28 5.72 10.94
CA LEU A 6 -35.12 4.86 11.10
C LEU A 6 -34.18 5.16 9.92
N MET A 7 -33.19 6.04 10.11
CA MET A 7 -32.10 6.19 9.15
C MET A 7 -31.27 4.90 9.17
N LEU A 8 -31.49 4.05 8.17
CA LEU A 8 -30.56 2.98 7.81
C LEU A 8 -29.27 3.65 7.32
N LEU A 9 -28.29 3.77 8.22
CA LEU A 9 -26.90 3.98 7.87
C LEU A 9 -26.40 2.70 7.20
N THR A 10 -26.66 2.56 5.89
CA THR A 10 -25.90 1.63 5.07
C THR A 10 -24.50 2.21 4.94
N SER A 11 -23.60 1.80 5.84
CA SER A 11 -22.17 1.94 5.58
C SER A 11 -21.90 1.12 4.34
N ALA A 12 -21.85 1.76 3.16
CA ALA A 12 -21.21 1.18 2.02
C ALA A 12 -19.77 0.91 2.47
N ALA A 13 -19.47 -0.35 2.78
CA ALA A 13 -18.12 -0.77 3.11
C ALA A 13 -17.30 -0.51 1.85
N SER A 14 -16.66 0.67 1.76
CA SER A 14 -15.75 1.01 0.69
C SER A 14 -14.75 -0.12 0.61
N ALA A 15 -14.74 -0.88 -0.49
CA ALA A 15 -13.66 -1.82 -0.76
C ALA A 15 -12.35 -1.07 -0.60
N ALA A 16 -11.46 -1.57 0.26
CA ALA A 16 -10.08 -1.15 0.19
C ALA A 16 -9.68 -1.35 -1.27
N TYR A 17 -9.20 -0.30 -1.92
CA TYR A 17 -8.75 -0.41 -3.30
C TYR A 17 -7.36 0.18 -3.36
N MET A 18 -6.42 -0.66 -3.77
CA MET A 18 -5.01 -0.30 -3.87
C MET A 18 -4.64 -0.22 -5.35
N PRO A 19 -4.75 0.97 -5.97
CA PRO A 19 -4.39 1.12 -7.38
C PRO A 19 -2.90 0.79 -7.60
N PRO A 20 -2.55 0.31 -8.81
CA PRO A 20 -1.16 0.14 -9.18
C PRO A 20 -0.44 1.49 -9.20
N CYS A 21 0.78 1.50 -8.69
CA CYS A 21 1.66 2.66 -8.68
C CYS A 21 2.66 2.57 -9.82
N TYR A 22 2.83 3.66 -10.57
CA TYR A 22 3.73 3.75 -11.71
C TYR A 22 4.80 4.80 -11.48
N ASN A 23 6.01 4.50 -11.93
CA ASN A 23 7.14 5.41 -11.95
C ASN A 23 7.57 5.62 -13.39
N TYR A 24 7.35 6.82 -13.92
CA TYR A 24 7.68 7.18 -15.32
C TYR A 24 9.01 7.93 -15.44
N GLU A 25 9.69 8.16 -14.32
CA GLU A 25 10.96 8.86 -14.25
C GLU A 25 12.12 7.89 -14.00
N ASP A 26 13.35 8.33 -14.25
CA ASP A 26 14.56 7.55 -13.92
C ASP A 26 14.75 7.39 -12.40
N LYS A 27 14.38 8.43 -11.65
CA LYS A 27 14.41 8.45 -10.19
C LYS A 27 13.06 8.05 -9.60
N VAL A 28 13.01 7.89 -8.29
CA VAL A 28 11.75 7.64 -7.57
C VAL A 28 10.90 8.91 -7.57
N SER A 29 9.91 8.98 -8.45
CA SER A 29 9.07 10.17 -8.61
C SER A 29 8.24 10.45 -7.36
N PHE A 30 7.90 11.71 -7.13
CA PHE A 30 7.00 12.10 -6.04
C PHE A 30 5.63 11.42 -6.18
N SER A 31 5.11 11.31 -7.41
CA SER A 31 3.82 10.65 -7.68
C SER A 31 3.84 9.17 -7.34
N TYR A 32 4.94 8.47 -7.62
CA TYR A 32 5.11 7.08 -7.22
C TYR A 32 5.12 6.95 -5.70
N GLN A 33 5.96 7.72 -5.00
CA GLN A 33 6.01 7.70 -3.54
C GLN A 33 4.65 8.02 -2.90
N ALA A 34 3.93 9.01 -3.43
CA ALA A 34 2.60 9.38 -2.96
C ALA A 34 1.59 8.23 -3.13
N CYS A 35 1.61 7.55 -4.27
CA CYS A 35 0.78 6.38 -4.51
C CYS A 35 1.06 5.26 -3.50
N ILE A 36 2.33 4.91 -3.31
CA ILE A 36 2.75 3.89 -2.34
C ILE A 36 2.25 4.20 -0.93
N ASN A 37 2.46 5.43 -0.47
CA ASN A 37 2.04 5.85 0.86
C ASN A 37 0.52 5.92 1.00
N ASN A 38 -0.21 6.29 -0.04
CA ASN A 38 -1.67 6.27 -0.03
C ASN A 38 -2.22 4.84 0.07
N ASN A 39 -1.65 3.89 -0.67
CA ASN A 39 -2.06 2.48 -0.59
C ASN A 39 -1.79 1.90 0.80
N PHE A 40 -0.62 2.18 1.38
CA PHE A 40 -0.34 1.77 2.76
C PHE A 40 -1.28 2.43 3.75
N ARG A 41 -1.58 3.73 3.61
CA ARG A 41 -2.54 4.41 4.48
C ARG A 41 -3.91 3.76 4.42
N GLU A 42 -4.37 3.37 3.23
CA GLU A 42 -5.63 2.65 3.05
C GLU A 42 -5.58 1.29 3.76
N ALA A 43 -4.51 0.51 3.54
CA ALA A 43 -4.28 -0.73 4.28
C ALA A 43 -4.28 -0.52 5.80
N GLY A 44 -3.67 0.57 6.26
CA GLY A 44 -3.59 0.93 7.67
C GLY A 44 -4.97 1.20 8.28
N ARG A 45 -5.86 1.85 7.54
CA ARG A 45 -7.26 2.07 7.98
C ARG A 45 -8.00 0.75 8.17
N GLU A 46 -7.84 -0.17 7.23
CA GLU A 46 -8.51 -1.48 7.26
C GLU A 46 -7.93 -2.43 8.32
N LEU A 47 -6.62 -2.37 8.55
CA LEU A 47 -5.91 -3.21 9.50
C LEU A 47 -5.80 -2.59 10.90
N ASN A 48 -6.29 -1.36 11.08
CA ASN A 48 -6.14 -0.55 12.29
C ASN A 48 -4.67 -0.43 12.75
N ILE A 49 -3.78 -0.08 11.81
CA ILE A 49 -2.36 0.23 12.07
C ILE A 49 -1.95 1.56 11.46
N ILE A 50 -0.79 2.06 11.89
CA ILE A 50 -0.14 3.24 11.34
C ILE A 50 1.11 2.77 10.59
N PRO A 51 1.04 2.61 9.24
CA PRO A 51 2.21 2.30 8.44
C PRO A 51 3.22 3.44 8.47
N SER A 52 4.49 3.10 8.25
CA SER A 52 5.55 4.11 8.11
C SER A 52 5.40 4.87 6.80
N TYR A 53 5.69 6.18 6.82
CA TYR A 53 5.79 6.96 5.60
C TYR A 53 7.12 6.68 4.90
N CYS A 54 7.07 6.21 3.66
CA CYS A 54 8.25 5.85 2.88
C CYS A 54 8.63 6.97 1.91
N ALA A 55 9.83 7.51 2.11
CA ALA A 55 10.38 8.59 1.29
C ALA A 55 11.73 8.21 0.69
N ASN A 56 11.91 8.51 -0.60
CA ASN A 56 13.19 8.46 -1.28
C ASN A 56 13.70 9.88 -1.49
N TYR A 57 14.88 10.16 -0.92
CA TYR A 57 15.59 11.43 -1.07
C TYR A 57 16.80 11.25 -1.98
N GLY A 58 17.04 12.23 -2.85
CA GLY A 58 18.11 12.20 -3.84
C GLY A 58 17.66 11.60 -5.18
N ASP A 59 18.64 11.45 -6.08
CA ASP A 59 18.41 10.99 -7.45
C ASP A 59 18.53 9.48 -7.62
N THR A 60 18.98 8.76 -6.58
CA THR A 60 19.11 7.31 -6.56
C THR A 60 18.12 6.67 -5.60
N VAL A 61 17.84 5.37 -5.81
CA VAL A 61 17.01 4.58 -4.92
C VAL A 61 17.78 4.27 -3.65
N ASN A 62 17.33 4.82 -2.53
CA ASN A 62 17.98 4.63 -1.25
C ASN A 62 17.47 3.37 -0.53
N TYR A 63 18.37 2.72 0.21
CA TYR A 63 18.03 1.50 0.96
C TYR A 63 16.93 1.73 2.00
N SER A 64 16.86 2.92 2.62
CA SER A 64 15.82 3.26 3.59
C SER A 64 14.41 3.24 3.00
N TYR A 65 14.25 3.66 1.75
CA TYR A 65 12.99 3.63 1.03
C TYR A 65 12.55 2.19 0.78
N LEU A 66 13.47 1.37 0.25
CA LEU A 66 13.21 -0.06 0.01
C LEU A 66 12.86 -0.81 1.31
N SER A 67 13.62 -0.55 2.37
CA SER A 67 13.38 -1.16 3.68
C SER A 67 12.02 -0.73 4.25
N CYS A 68 11.68 0.56 4.16
CA CYS A 68 10.38 1.06 4.62
C CYS A 68 9.21 0.37 3.91
N VAL A 69 9.25 0.29 2.57
CA VAL A 69 8.19 -0.36 1.78
C VAL A 69 8.03 -1.82 2.17
N ASN A 70 9.15 -2.56 2.27
CA ASN A 70 9.12 -3.96 2.67
C ASN A 70 8.61 -4.14 4.11
N ASN A 71 9.02 -3.30 5.05
CA ASN A 71 8.58 -3.38 6.45
C ASN A 71 7.07 -3.14 6.59
N ASN A 72 6.50 -2.21 5.83
CA ASN A 72 5.06 -1.99 5.82
C ASN A 72 4.30 -3.21 5.30
N PHE A 73 4.79 -3.85 4.22
CA PHE A 73 4.21 -5.12 3.76
C PHE A 73 4.35 -6.22 4.82
N HIS A 74 5.52 -6.40 5.42
CA HIS A 74 5.71 -7.40 6.48
C HIS A 74 4.79 -7.18 7.68
N GLN A 75 4.59 -5.92 8.08
CA GLN A 75 3.65 -5.57 9.14
C GLN A 75 2.21 -5.94 8.77
N ALA A 76 1.77 -5.58 7.55
CA ALA A 76 0.45 -5.95 7.06
C ALA A 76 0.27 -7.47 6.98
N GLY A 77 1.26 -8.18 6.43
CA GLY A 77 1.26 -9.64 6.31
C GLY A 77 1.14 -10.35 7.66
N ARG A 78 1.82 -9.86 8.69
CA ARG A 78 1.70 -10.40 10.07
C ARG A 78 0.29 -10.31 10.63
N ILE A 79 -0.45 -9.25 10.30
CA ILE A 79 -1.82 -9.04 10.80
C ILE A 79 -2.82 -9.84 9.97
N LEU A 80 -2.57 -9.93 8.66
CA LEU A 80 -3.40 -10.68 7.72
C LEU A 80 -3.17 -12.19 7.79
N GLY A 81 -2.06 -12.65 8.37
CA GLY A 81 -1.63 -14.05 8.29
C GLY A 81 -1.17 -14.42 6.87
N ALA A 82 -0.67 -13.45 6.11
CA ALA A 82 -0.24 -13.57 4.73
C ALA A 82 1.26 -13.30 4.59
N TYR A 83 1.87 -13.86 3.55
CA TYR A 83 3.26 -13.59 3.20
C TYR A 83 3.32 -12.67 1.97
N TYR A 84 3.94 -11.51 2.14
CA TYR A 84 4.29 -10.63 1.04
C TYR A 84 5.80 -10.68 0.82
N PRO A 85 6.29 -11.11 -0.37
CA PRO A 85 7.72 -11.19 -0.63
C PRO A 85 8.36 -9.81 -0.57
N SER A 86 9.61 -9.76 -0.09
CA SER A 86 10.42 -8.55 -0.17
C SER A 86 10.69 -8.19 -1.63
N CYS A 87 10.52 -6.90 -1.95
CA CYS A 87 10.83 -6.32 -3.24
C CYS A 87 12.24 -5.74 -3.21
N TYR A 88 13.02 -6.05 -4.24
CA TYR A 88 14.41 -5.63 -4.38
C TYR A 88 14.55 -4.66 -5.55
N ASN A 89 15.45 -3.70 -5.40
CA ASN A 89 15.83 -2.80 -6.48
C ASN A 89 17.24 -3.14 -6.97
N TYR A 90 17.43 -3.22 -8.29
CA TYR A 90 18.71 -3.48 -8.93
C TYR A 90 19.23 -2.25 -9.66
N GLY A 91 20.29 -1.66 -9.13
CA GLY A 91 20.92 -0.44 -9.66
C GLY A 91 20.45 0.83 -8.96
N ASP A 92 20.89 1.97 -9.49
CA ASP A 92 20.66 3.29 -8.87
C ASP A 92 19.28 3.86 -9.19
N LYS A 93 18.70 3.44 -10.32
CA LYS A 93 17.36 3.85 -10.78
C LYS A 93 16.29 2.90 -10.24
N LEU A 94 15.05 3.37 -10.19
CA LEU A 94 13.94 2.52 -9.81
C LEU A 94 13.63 1.53 -10.93
N ASP A 95 13.89 0.25 -10.67
CA ASP A 95 13.70 -0.77 -11.69
C ASP A 95 12.24 -1.27 -11.75
N SER A 96 11.86 -1.76 -12.92
CA SER A 96 10.50 -2.25 -13.18
C SER A 96 10.16 -3.52 -12.39
N SER A 97 11.14 -4.33 -11.99
CA SER A 97 10.93 -5.51 -11.15
C SER A 97 10.54 -5.12 -9.72
N PHE A 98 11.13 -4.06 -9.15
CA PHE A 98 10.70 -3.49 -7.88
C PHE A 98 9.25 -2.98 -7.98
N VAL A 99 8.96 -2.17 -9.00
CA VAL A 99 7.61 -1.62 -9.23
C VAL A 99 6.57 -2.74 -9.37
N ASN A 100 6.88 -3.77 -10.16
CA ASN A 100 5.98 -4.91 -10.37
C ASN A 100 5.78 -5.73 -9.09
N CYS A 101 6.84 -5.99 -8.32
CA CYS A 101 6.73 -6.69 -7.04
C CYS A 101 5.82 -5.94 -6.08
N VAL A 102 6.01 -4.63 -5.94
CA VAL A 102 5.21 -3.79 -5.04
C VAL A 102 3.74 -3.77 -5.47
N ASN A 103 3.45 -3.63 -6.76
CA ASN A 103 2.08 -3.68 -7.28
C ASN A 103 1.43 -5.05 -7.08
N ASN A 104 2.18 -6.15 -7.24
CA ASN A 104 1.68 -7.49 -6.94
C ASN A 104 1.37 -7.66 -5.46
N ASN A 105 2.21 -7.15 -4.56
CA ASN A 105 1.97 -7.20 -3.12
C ASN A 105 0.71 -6.40 -2.75
N PHE A 106 0.53 -5.19 -3.29
CA PHE A 106 -0.70 -4.42 -3.06
C PHE A 106 -1.95 -5.13 -3.58
N ARG A 107 -1.90 -5.73 -4.77
CA ARG A 107 -3.03 -6.51 -5.30
C ARG A 107 -3.36 -7.71 -4.41
N ASN A 108 -2.35 -8.43 -3.94
CA ASN A 108 -2.55 -9.58 -3.05
C ASN A 108 -3.11 -9.12 -1.70
N MET A 109 -2.61 -8.01 -1.15
CA MET A 109 -3.10 -7.43 0.08
C MET A 109 -4.55 -6.94 -0.03
N ASP A 110 -4.91 -6.34 -1.16
CA ASP A 110 -6.30 -6.00 -1.47
C ASP A 110 -7.21 -7.25 -1.42
N TRP A 111 -6.82 -8.34 -2.08
CA TRP A 111 -7.56 -9.61 -2.01
C TRP A 111 -7.64 -10.18 -0.59
N ASP A 112 -6.56 -10.09 0.19
CA ASP A 112 -6.53 -10.58 1.57
C ASP A 112 -7.47 -9.78 2.48
N LEU A 113 -7.55 -8.47 2.28
CA LEU A 113 -8.46 -7.58 2.99
C LEU A 113 -9.93 -7.86 2.61
N GLN A 114 -10.21 -8.05 1.32
CA GLN A 114 -11.54 -8.39 0.85
C GLN A 114 -12.04 -9.72 1.44
N ARG A 115 -11.17 -10.72 1.57
CA ARG A 115 -11.50 -12.03 2.16
C ARG A 115 -11.81 -12.00 3.66
N ARG A 116 -11.49 -10.90 4.36
CA ARG A 116 -11.75 -10.73 5.80
C ARG A 116 -13.09 -10.07 6.13
N ARG A 117 -13.77 -9.53 5.12
CA ARG A 117 -15.08 -8.89 5.27
C ARG A 117 -16.19 -9.92 5.18
#